data_AF-A0A356TPF5-F1
#
_entry.id   AF-A0A356TPF5-F1
#
_cell.length_a   1.000
_cell.length_b   1.000
_cell.length_c   1.000
_cell.angle_alpha   90.00
_cell.angle_beta   90.00
_cell.angle_gamma   90.00
#
_symmetry.space_group_name_H-M   'P 1'
#
loop_
_entity.id
_entity.type
_entity.pdbx_description
1 polymer ?
#
loop_
_entity_poly.entity_id
_entity_poly.type
_entity_poly.pdbx_seq_one_letter_code
_entity_poly.pdbx_strand_id
1 'polypeptide(L)'
;GHAVPEPLPPVEVEPPPPTPPPSSAPEVDRDLFGQPVKRTSPARPQHDDAPEPRRPPEQDVPVVRNLTDEDVASFKALGVEVCLATEGCGDVWLVPEYTGRDDRKEISVRDAATLAAVCSAFPGARVTSYERPAADDAS
;
A
#
# COMPACT_ATOMS: atom_id res chain seq x y z
N GLY A 1 51.68 65.93 -6.99
CA GLY A 1 50.96 65.46 -8.19
C GLY A 1 49.61 64.95 -7.74
N HIS A 2 48.58 65.77 -7.90
CA HIS A 2 47.21 65.39 -7.56
C HIS A 2 46.56 64.78 -8.80
N ALA A 3 46.15 63.51 -8.71
CA ALA A 3 45.41 62.80 -9.74
C ALA A 3 43.93 63.20 -9.66
N VAL A 4 43.35 63.57 -10.80
CA VAL A 4 41.94 63.93 -10.97
C VAL A 4 41.12 62.64 -11.12
N PRO A 5 40.06 62.40 -10.33
CA PRO A 5 39.19 61.22 -10.50
C PRO A 5 38.18 61.40 -11.64
N GLU A 6 37.93 60.29 -12.36
CA GLU A 6 37.05 60.18 -13.54
C GLU A 6 35.55 60.35 -13.19
N PRO A 7 34.72 60.98 -14.04
CA PRO A 7 33.31 61.22 -13.76
C PRO A 7 32.42 59.97 -14.00
N LEU A 8 31.47 59.73 -13.09
CA LEU A 8 30.52 58.61 -13.10
C LEU A 8 29.38 58.79 -14.13
N PRO A 9 28.82 57.69 -14.68
CA PRO A 9 27.71 57.72 -15.65
C PRO A 9 26.34 58.09 -15.01
N PRO A 10 25.37 58.55 -15.83
CA PRO A 10 24.14 59.21 -15.36
C PRO A 10 23.06 58.28 -14.77
N VAL A 11 22.25 58.88 -13.88
CA VAL A 11 21.19 58.30 -13.03
C VAL A 11 19.96 57.87 -13.84
N GLU A 12 19.48 56.64 -13.62
CA GLU A 12 18.20 56.13 -14.12
C GLU A 12 17.11 56.29 -13.04
N VAL A 13 16.03 57.00 -13.37
CA VAL A 13 14.92 57.35 -12.45
C VAL A 13 13.75 56.40 -12.70
N GLU A 14 13.36 55.65 -11.67
CA GLU A 14 12.24 54.71 -11.70
C GLU A 14 10.88 55.46 -11.75
N PRO A 15 9.97 55.14 -12.69
CA PRO A 15 8.68 55.83 -12.82
C PRO A 15 7.65 55.35 -11.77
N PRO A 16 6.70 56.22 -11.33
CA PRO A 16 5.75 55.90 -10.27
C PRO A 16 4.66 54.90 -10.71
N PRO A 17 4.03 54.18 -9.77
CA PRO A 17 3.00 53.20 -10.09
C PRO A 17 1.71 53.85 -10.62
N PRO A 18 1.07 53.28 -11.65
CA PRO A 18 -0.22 53.77 -12.16
C PRO A 18 -1.40 53.36 -11.25
N THR A 19 -2.27 54.33 -10.95
CA THR A 19 -3.60 54.17 -10.31
C THR A 19 -4.59 53.32 -11.15
N PRO A 20 -5.51 52.55 -10.54
CA PRO A 20 -6.51 51.76 -11.28
C PRO A 20 -7.72 52.60 -11.76
N PRO A 21 -8.22 52.40 -13.00
CA PRO A 21 -9.50 52.94 -13.49
C PRO A 21 -10.71 52.00 -13.17
N PRO A 22 -11.96 52.48 -13.37
CA PRO A 22 -13.11 52.16 -12.53
C PRO A 22 -13.95 50.93 -12.94
N SER A 23 -14.67 50.42 -11.93
CA SER A 23 -15.70 49.38 -11.91
C SER A 23 -16.55 49.23 -13.19
N SER A 24 -16.46 48.07 -13.84
CA SER A 24 -17.44 47.60 -14.83
C SER A 24 -18.64 46.95 -14.13
N ALA A 25 -19.84 47.37 -14.51
CA ALA A 25 -21.11 46.76 -14.12
C ALA A 25 -21.23 45.31 -14.63
N PRO A 26 -21.96 44.41 -13.94
CA PRO A 26 -21.97 42.99 -14.29
C PRO A 26 -22.88 42.66 -15.47
N GLU A 27 -22.36 41.91 -16.44
CA GLU A 27 -23.13 41.27 -17.51
C GLU A 27 -24.06 40.21 -16.91
N VAL A 28 -25.37 40.36 -17.18
CA VAL A 28 -26.38 39.35 -16.80
C VAL A 28 -26.40 38.28 -17.87
N ASP A 29 -25.82 37.14 -17.52
CA ASP A 29 -25.82 35.92 -18.33
C ASP A 29 -27.26 35.40 -18.48
N ARG A 30 -27.62 34.88 -19.66
CA ARG A 30 -28.97 34.38 -19.98
C ARG A 30 -28.88 32.96 -20.53
N ASP A 31 -29.78 32.09 -20.10
CA ASP A 31 -29.82 30.68 -20.52
C ASP A 31 -30.25 30.53 -22.00
N LEU A 32 -30.12 29.33 -22.55
CA LEU A 32 -30.54 28.92 -23.90
C LEU A 32 -32.03 29.18 -24.20
N PHE A 33 -32.86 29.37 -23.17
CA PHE A 33 -34.28 29.75 -23.30
C PHE A 33 -34.54 31.25 -23.03
N GLY A 34 -33.50 32.07 -22.98
CA GLY A 34 -33.57 33.54 -22.86
C GLY A 34 -33.88 34.08 -21.46
N GLN A 35 -33.99 33.22 -20.46
CA GLN A 35 -34.21 33.59 -19.07
C GLN A 35 -32.88 34.03 -18.41
N PRO A 36 -32.86 35.11 -17.61
CA PRO A 36 -31.65 35.55 -16.93
C PRO A 36 -31.17 34.48 -15.93
N VAL A 37 -29.95 33.99 -16.12
CA VAL A 37 -29.31 33.06 -15.18
C VAL A 37 -28.56 33.85 -14.13
N LYS A 38 -28.89 33.61 -12.87
CA LYS A 38 -28.10 34.09 -11.75
C LYS A 38 -26.76 33.33 -11.80
N ARG A 39 -25.71 33.99 -12.29
CA ARG A 39 -24.33 33.49 -12.14
C ARG A 39 -23.96 33.53 -10.67
N THR A 40 -24.20 32.42 -9.96
CA THR A 40 -23.55 32.16 -8.69
C THR A 40 -22.08 31.88 -9.00
N SER A 41 -21.21 32.88 -8.80
CA SER A 41 -19.78 32.60 -8.75
C SER A 41 -19.54 31.52 -7.70
N PRO A 42 -18.87 30.41 -8.02
CA PRO A 42 -18.44 29.49 -6.97
C PRO A 42 -17.43 30.23 -6.11
N ALA A 43 -17.81 30.52 -4.87
CA ALA A 43 -16.85 30.74 -3.82
C ALA A 43 -15.88 29.55 -3.85
N ARG A 44 -14.58 29.85 -3.79
CA ARG A 44 -13.49 28.89 -3.58
C ARG A 44 -13.97 27.78 -2.62
N PRO A 45 -13.80 26.50 -2.99
CA PRO A 45 -14.36 25.40 -2.20
C PRO A 45 -13.77 25.42 -0.80
N GLN A 46 -14.56 25.87 0.17
CA GLN A 46 -14.39 25.50 1.56
C GLN A 46 -15.02 24.12 1.68
N HIS A 47 -14.17 23.14 1.96
CA HIS A 47 -14.47 21.77 2.39
C HIS A 47 -15.95 21.46 2.53
N ASP A 48 -16.50 20.89 1.46
CA ASP A 48 -17.77 20.19 1.47
C ASP A 48 -17.57 18.93 2.33
N ASP A 49 -18.22 18.89 3.49
CA ASP A 49 -18.48 17.66 4.25
C ASP A 49 -19.51 16.85 3.44
N ALA A 50 -19.07 16.37 2.27
CA ALA A 50 -19.77 15.33 1.54
C ALA A 50 -19.50 14.02 2.30
N PRO A 51 -20.53 13.18 2.55
CA PRO A 51 -20.25 11.84 3.00
C PRO A 51 -19.43 11.19 1.89
N GLU A 52 -18.14 10.99 2.14
CA GLU A 52 -17.28 10.15 1.31
C GLU A 52 -18.10 8.92 0.92
N PRO A 53 -18.06 8.47 -0.34
CA PRO A 53 -18.53 7.13 -0.65
C PRO A 53 -17.76 6.25 0.31
N ARG A 54 -18.44 5.70 1.32
CA ARG A 54 -17.81 4.80 2.27
C ARG A 54 -17.26 3.69 1.41
N ARG A 55 -15.95 3.76 1.15
CA ARG A 55 -15.21 2.65 0.59
C ARG A 55 -15.62 1.50 1.51
N PRO A 56 -16.26 0.43 0.99
CA PRO A 56 -16.48 -0.74 1.84
C PRO A 56 -15.12 -1.00 2.47
N PRO A 57 -15.05 -1.24 3.80
CA PRO A 57 -13.76 -1.48 4.46
C PRO A 57 -13.05 -2.45 3.54
N GLU A 58 -11.91 -2.02 2.98
CA GLU A 58 -11.03 -2.89 2.22
C GLU A 58 -10.87 -4.06 3.18
N GLN A 59 -11.59 -5.15 2.88
CA GLN A 59 -11.58 -6.30 3.74
C GLN A 59 -10.10 -6.59 3.85
N ASP A 60 -9.60 -6.55 5.07
CA ASP A 60 -8.25 -6.95 5.41
C ASP A 60 -8.21 -8.43 5.06
N VAL A 61 -8.10 -8.69 3.75
CA VAL A 61 -7.99 -10.01 3.18
C VAL A 61 -6.69 -10.46 3.78
N PRO A 62 -6.70 -11.48 4.66
CA PRO A 62 -5.47 -11.92 5.28
C PRO A 62 -4.48 -12.14 4.15
N VAL A 63 -3.37 -11.39 4.18
CA VAL A 63 -2.36 -11.47 3.11
C VAL A 63 -1.75 -12.86 3.24
N VAL A 64 -2.33 -13.82 2.51
CA VAL A 64 -1.82 -15.18 2.43
C VAL A 64 -0.67 -15.13 1.42
N ARG A 65 0.52 -14.76 1.90
CA ARG A 65 1.75 -14.85 1.11
C ARG A 65 2.26 -16.28 1.19
N ASN A 66 2.58 -16.87 0.03
CA ASN A 66 3.32 -18.14 -0.03
C ASN A 66 4.75 -17.94 0.50
N LEU A 67 5.25 -18.94 1.22
CA LEU A 67 6.65 -18.99 1.67
C LEU A 67 7.58 -19.13 0.46
N THR A 68 8.58 -18.25 0.34
CA THR A 68 9.62 -18.36 -0.69
C THR A 68 10.80 -19.21 -0.20
N ASP A 69 11.67 -19.66 -1.12
CA ASP A 69 12.90 -20.38 -0.76
C ASP A 69 13.80 -19.57 0.19
N GLU A 70 13.78 -18.24 0.10
CA GLU A 70 14.48 -17.34 1.02
C GLU A 70 13.88 -17.39 2.43
N ASP A 71 12.56 -17.42 2.55
CA ASP A 71 11.88 -17.57 3.85
C ASP A 71 12.20 -18.94 4.46
N VAL A 72 12.23 -20.01 3.64
CA VAL A 72 12.60 -21.38 4.06
C VAL A 72 14.05 -21.40 4.56
N ALA A 73 14.99 -20.82 3.81
CA ALA A 73 16.40 -20.74 4.20
C ALA A 73 16.59 -19.93 5.49
N SER A 74 15.86 -18.82 5.63
CA SER A 74 15.88 -17.97 6.82
C SER A 74 15.37 -18.72 8.05
N PHE A 75 14.26 -19.46 7.92
CA PHE A 75 13.74 -20.29 9.02
C PHE A 75 14.73 -21.37 9.43
N LYS A 76 15.40 -22.01 8.44
CA LYS A 76 16.46 -22.98 8.72
C LYS A 76 17.66 -22.37 9.44
N ALA A 77 18.07 -21.17 9.03
CA ALA A 77 19.18 -20.46 9.68
C ALA A 77 18.84 -20.04 11.12
N LEU A 78 17.58 -19.70 11.39
CA LEU A 78 17.10 -19.36 12.74
C LEU A 78 17.01 -20.59 13.65
N GLY A 79 16.79 -21.79 13.08
CA GLY A 79 16.70 -23.03 13.86
C GLY A 79 15.54 -23.05 14.86
N VAL A 80 14.49 -22.27 14.60
CA VAL A 80 13.31 -22.14 15.47
C VAL A 80 12.30 -23.24 15.17
N GLU A 81 11.53 -23.66 16.17
CA GLU A 81 10.38 -24.54 16.02
C GLU A 81 9.11 -23.76 16.34
N VAL A 82 8.04 -23.93 15.56
CA VAL A 82 6.77 -23.22 15.76
C VAL A 82 5.63 -24.22 15.91
N CYS A 83 4.84 -24.10 16.97
CA CYS A 83 3.61 -24.86 17.13
C CYS A 83 2.41 -24.07 16.57
N LEU A 84 1.67 -24.68 15.66
CA LEU A 84 0.51 -24.11 14.98
C LEU A 84 -0.73 -24.91 15.40
N ALA A 85 -1.65 -24.25 16.09
CA ALA A 85 -2.97 -24.82 16.36
C ALA A 85 -3.84 -24.67 15.10
N THR A 86 -4.21 -25.79 14.49
CA THR A 86 -5.00 -25.80 13.24
C THR A 86 -6.34 -26.50 13.44
N GLU A 87 -7.40 -25.88 12.94
CA GLU A 87 -8.75 -26.48 12.96
C GLU A 87 -8.79 -27.68 12.02
N GLY A 88 -8.96 -28.88 12.58
CA GLY A 88 -9.05 -30.15 11.84
C GLY A 88 -7.82 -31.06 11.94
N CYS A 89 -6.61 -30.51 12.01
CA CYS A 89 -5.37 -31.29 12.12
C CYS A 89 -4.78 -31.33 13.54
N GLY A 90 -5.24 -30.45 14.43
CA GLY A 90 -4.73 -30.28 15.79
C GLY A 90 -3.48 -29.41 15.82
N ASP A 91 -2.62 -29.65 16.81
CA ASP A 91 -1.33 -28.98 16.94
C ASP A 91 -0.32 -29.57 15.97
N VAL A 92 0.24 -28.72 15.10
CA VAL A 92 1.26 -29.09 14.11
C VAL A 92 2.54 -28.32 14.40
N TRP A 93 3.66 -29.03 14.45
CA TRP A 93 4.98 -28.46 14.68
C TRP A 93 5.69 -28.20 13.35
N LEU A 94 5.90 -26.93 13.04
CA LEU A 94 6.75 -26.49 11.95
C LEU A 94 8.21 -26.55 12.41
N VAL A 95 8.99 -27.40 11.76
CA VAL A 95 10.39 -27.64 12.08
C VAL A 95 11.30 -27.31 10.89
N PRO A 96 12.54 -26.85 11.11
CA PRO A 96 13.50 -26.60 10.03
C PRO A 96 13.80 -27.84 9.20
N GLU A 97 13.97 -28.95 9.91
CA GLU A 97 14.23 -30.30 9.43
C GLU A 97 13.46 -31.26 10.34
N TYR A 98 13.06 -32.42 9.82
CA TYR A 98 12.33 -33.40 10.62
C TYR A 98 13.19 -33.90 11.79
N THR A 99 12.62 -33.88 13.00
CA THR A 99 13.36 -34.34 14.18
C THR A 99 13.10 -35.82 14.48
N GLY A 100 12.21 -36.47 13.72
CA GLY A 100 11.92 -37.90 13.85
C GLY A 100 11.09 -38.23 15.09
N ARG A 101 10.47 -37.23 15.72
CA ARG A 101 9.56 -37.45 16.84
C ARG A 101 8.22 -37.97 16.33
N ASP A 102 7.71 -39.00 16.99
CA ASP A 102 6.39 -39.62 16.73
C ASP A 102 5.34 -39.16 17.76
N ASP A 103 5.75 -38.51 18.85
CA ASP A 103 4.88 -37.95 19.88
C ASP A 103 4.15 -36.67 19.44
N ARG A 104 4.60 -36.06 18.33
CA ARG A 104 4.02 -34.82 17.78
C ARG A 104 3.98 -34.86 16.25
N LYS A 105 2.96 -34.22 15.67
CA LYS A 105 2.86 -34.04 14.21
C LYS A 105 3.85 -32.96 13.77
N GLU A 106 4.94 -33.35 13.16
CA GLU A 106 5.92 -32.39 12.61
C GLU A 106 5.76 -32.26 11.11
N ILE A 107 5.98 -31.06 10.59
CA ILE A 107 6.09 -30.75 9.17
C ILE A 107 7.31 -29.87 8.94
N SER A 108 8.10 -30.18 7.91
CA SER A 108 9.22 -29.33 7.53
C SER A 108 8.71 -28.02 6.92
N VAL A 109 9.47 -26.93 7.05
CA VAL A 109 9.12 -25.64 6.41
C VAL A 109 9.01 -25.78 4.90
N ARG A 110 9.83 -26.64 4.29
CA ARG A 110 9.80 -26.93 2.86
C ARG A 110 8.49 -27.61 2.44
N ASP A 111 8.04 -28.58 3.22
CA ASP A 111 6.80 -29.30 2.91
C ASP A 111 5.58 -28.42 3.20
N ALA A 112 5.62 -27.60 4.26
CA ALA A 112 4.59 -26.61 4.51
C ALA A 112 4.47 -25.60 3.36
N ALA A 113 5.60 -25.11 2.83
CA ALA A 113 5.62 -24.24 1.64
C ALA A 113 5.02 -24.94 0.41
N THR A 114 5.33 -26.22 0.22
CA THR A 114 4.77 -27.02 -0.87
C THR A 114 3.26 -27.21 -0.73
N LEU A 115 2.77 -27.53 0.47
CA LEU A 115 1.34 -27.65 0.75
C LEU A 115 0.61 -26.32 0.54
N ALA A 116 1.21 -25.21 0.94
CA ALA A 116 0.67 -23.87 0.70
C ALA A 116 0.54 -23.59 -0.81
N ALA A 117 1.57 -23.90 -1.59
CA ALA A 117 1.54 -23.76 -3.05
C ALA A 117 0.46 -24.64 -3.69
N VAL A 118 0.29 -25.89 -3.23
CA VAL A 118 -0.77 -26.79 -3.71
C VAL A 118 -2.15 -26.23 -3.36
N CYS A 119 -2.37 -25.79 -2.12
CA CYS A 119 -3.65 -25.18 -1.73
C CYS A 119 -3.95 -23.90 -2.52
N SER A 120 -2.91 -23.12 -2.86
CA SER A 120 -3.03 -21.94 -3.72
C SER A 120 -3.38 -22.29 -5.17
N ALA A 121 -2.95 -23.45 -5.67
CA ALA A 121 -3.23 -23.90 -7.03
C ALA A 121 -4.65 -24.47 -7.21
N PHE A 122 -5.28 -24.95 -6.12
CA PHE A 122 -6.61 -25.57 -6.15
C PHE A 122 -7.58 -24.80 -5.22
N PRO A 123 -8.36 -23.84 -5.75
CA PRO A 123 -9.31 -23.06 -4.96
C PRO A 123 -10.32 -23.95 -4.23
N GLY A 124 -10.41 -23.81 -2.91
CA GLY A 124 -11.28 -24.61 -2.04
C GLY A 124 -10.66 -25.90 -1.49
N ALA A 125 -9.43 -26.25 -1.92
CA ALA A 125 -8.68 -27.31 -1.29
C ALA A 125 -8.20 -26.88 0.11
N ARG A 126 -8.26 -27.82 1.06
CA ARG A 126 -7.69 -27.67 2.41
C ARG A 126 -7.00 -28.96 2.81
N VAL A 127 -5.94 -28.85 3.59
CA VAL A 127 -5.30 -30.00 4.21
C VAL A 127 -6.25 -30.55 5.27
N THR A 128 -6.59 -31.83 5.18
CA THR A 128 -7.49 -32.53 6.13
C THR A 128 -6.77 -33.59 6.95
N SER A 129 -5.70 -34.15 6.39
CA SER A 129 -4.77 -35.02 7.09
C SER A 129 -3.38 -34.83 6.48
N TYR A 130 -2.36 -35.06 7.29
CA TYR A 130 -0.96 -35.05 6.88
C TYR A 130 -0.29 -36.22 7.58
N GLU A 131 0.24 -37.16 6.80
CA GLU A 131 1.01 -38.29 7.27
C GLU A 131 2.44 -38.17 6.74
N ARG A 132 3.40 -38.33 7.63
CA ARG A 132 4.80 -38.49 7.23
C ARG A 132 4.93 -39.90 6.62
N PRO A 133 5.48 -40.05 5.41
CA PRO A 133 5.91 -41.38 4.98
C PRO A 133 6.95 -41.86 6.00
N ALA A 134 6.70 -43.00 6.65
CA ALA A 134 7.72 -43.66 7.45
C ALA A 134 8.97 -43.70 6.57
N ALA A 135 10.09 -43.16 7.07
CA ALA A 135 11.34 -43.23 6.34
C ALA A 135 11.54 -44.70 5.98
N ASP A 136 11.38 -45.01 4.70
CA ASP A 136 11.58 -46.35 4.19
C ASP A 136 13.03 -46.66 4.54
N ASP A 137 13.20 -47.56 5.50
CA ASP A 137 14.47 -48.20 5.83
C ASP A 137 14.86 -49.04 4.60
N ALA A 138 15.26 -48.37 3.53
CA ALA A 138 15.85 -48.96 2.34
C ALA A 138 17.36 -48.88 2.51
N SER A 139 17.84 -49.83 3.32
CA SER A 139 19.22 -50.29 3.43
C SER A 139 19.87 -50.56 2.07
#